data_AF-A0A4Q3WVR3-F1
#
_entry.id   AF-A0A4Q3WVR3-F1
#
_cell.length_a   1.000
_cell.length_b   1.000
_cell.length_c   1.000
_cell.angle_alpha   90.00
_cell.angle_beta   90.00
_cell.angle_gamma   90.00
#
_symmetry.space_group_name_H-M   'P 1'
#
loop_
_entity.id
_entity.type
_entity.pdbx_description
1 polymer ?
#
loop_
_entity_poly.entity_id
_entity_poly.type
_entity_poly.pdbx_seq_one_letter_code
_entity_poly.pdbx_strand_id
1 'polypeptide(L)'
;MPEMKNLDAVIRNARTLSFSASEVFEAFQQPERLALWWGPKGFTNTFEQFEFKPSGLWVFVMHAPNGASYPNESVFEEIIPNEKIVLRHVCAPHFVLTITLT
;
A
#
# COMPACT_ATOMS: atom_id res chain seq x y z
N MET A 1 -10.14 -24.28 21.39
CA MET A 1 -9.23 -23.59 20.46
C MET A 1 -10.09 -23.05 19.33
N PRO A 2 -10.13 -21.73 19.05
CA PRO A 2 -10.95 -21.25 17.96
C PRO A 2 -10.30 -21.71 16.64
N GLU A 3 -11.16 -22.26 15.79
CA GLU A 3 -10.89 -22.78 14.46
C GLU A 3 -10.26 -21.69 13.58
N MET A 4 -9.05 -21.94 13.08
CA MET A 4 -8.35 -21.05 12.16
C MET A 4 -9.08 -21.13 10.81
N LYS A 5 -10.05 -20.25 10.58
CA LYS A 5 -10.76 -20.17 9.30
C LYS A 5 -9.75 -19.87 8.21
N ASN A 6 -9.56 -20.84 7.33
CA ASN A 6 -8.82 -20.67 6.09
C ASN A 6 -9.56 -19.62 5.24
N LEU A 7 -8.95 -18.47 4.99
CA LEU A 7 -9.57 -17.35 4.27
C LEU A 7 -8.62 -16.83 3.19
N ASP A 8 -8.34 -17.67 2.20
CA ASP A 8 -7.64 -17.28 0.95
C ASP A 8 -8.57 -16.45 0.03
N ALA A 9 -9.25 -15.44 0.57
CA ALA A 9 -10.08 -14.55 -0.21
C ALA A 9 -9.17 -13.53 -0.93
N VAL A 10 -9.08 -13.65 -2.26
CA VAL A 10 -8.30 -12.73 -3.09
C VAL A 10 -9.22 -11.76 -3.82
N ILE A 11 -8.97 -10.46 -3.64
CA ILE A 11 -9.60 -9.39 -4.41
C ILE A 11 -8.65 -8.99 -5.55
N ARG A 12 -9.18 -8.88 -6.78
CA ARG A 12 -8.42 -8.41 -7.95
C ARG A 12 -9.12 -7.23 -8.59
N ASN A 13 -8.36 -6.21 -8.96
CA ASN A 13 -8.81 -5.11 -9.80
C ASN A 13 -7.69 -4.75 -10.79
N ALA A 14 -8.06 -4.08 -11.88
CA ALA A 14 -7.13 -3.57 -12.88
C ALA A 14 -7.62 -2.22 -13.39
N ARG A 15 -6.68 -1.35 -13.77
CA ARG A 15 -6.97 -0.05 -14.39
C ARG A 15 -5.96 0.23 -15.48
N THR A 16 -6.43 0.84 -16.57
CA THR A 16 -5.56 1.40 -17.61
C THR A 16 -5.39 2.88 -17.34
N LEU A 17 -4.15 3.34 -17.30
CA LEU A 17 -3.78 4.73 -17.06
C LEU A 17 -3.03 5.26 -18.29
N SER A 18 -3.20 6.53 -18.62
CA SER A 18 -2.46 7.20 -19.71
C SER A 18 -1.06 7.64 -19.25
N PHE A 19 -0.34 6.75 -18.56
CA PHE A 19 0.99 6.95 -18.02
C PHE A 19 1.82 5.68 -18.23
N SER A 20 3.13 5.82 -18.38
CA SER A 20 4.05 4.71 -18.43
C SER A 20 4.15 3.98 -17.09
N ALA A 21 4.59 2.72 -17.12
CA ALA A 21 4.84 1.96 -15.89
C ALA A 21 5.84 2.66 -14.96
N SER A 22 6.84 3.36 -15.53
CA SER A 22 7.80 4.13 -14.73
C SER A 22 7.17 5.31 -13.99
N GLU A 23 6.28 6.07 -14.64
CA GLU A 23 5.59 7.19 -14.01
C GLU A 23 4.65 6.71 -12.90
N VAL A 24 3.95 5.59 -13.14
CA VAL A 24 3.09 4.97 -12.13
C VAL A 24 3.93 4.46 -10.96
N PHE A 25 5.04 3.78 -11.22
CA PHE A 25 5.95 3.28 -10.18
C PHE A 25 6.55 4.41 -9.33
N GLU A 26 6.96 5.52 -9.96
CA GLU A 26 7.48 6.70 -9.26
C GLU A 26 6.46 7.27 -8.26
N ALA A 27 5.16 7.21 -8.57
CA ALA A 27 4.10 7.65 -7.67
C ALA A 27 3.98 6.81 -6.38
N PHE A 28 4.50 5.58 -6.36
CA PHE A 28 4.64 4.76 -5.15
C PHE A 28 5.95 5.04 -4.40
N GLN A 29 7.04 5.36 -5.12
CA GLN A 29 8.36 5.51 -4.53
C GLN A 29 8.54 6.83 -3.74
N GLN A 30 7.75 7.86 -4.05
CA GLN A 30 7.86 9.17 -3.40
C GLN A 30 6.79 9.33 -2.30
N PRO A 31 7.17 9.36 -1.01
CA PRO A 31 6.20 9.43 0.08
C PRO A 31 5.35 10.70 0.02
N GLU A 32 5.90 11.84 -0.45
CA GLU A 32 5.13 13.07 -0.57
C GLU A 32 4.02 12.96 -1.61
N ARG A 33 4.27 12.25 -2.73
CA ARG A 33 3.24 11.98 -3.74
C ARG A 33 2.24 10.96 -3.23
N LEU A 34 2.73 9.87 -2.65
CA LEU A 34 1.91 8.77 -2.14
C LEU A 34 0.90 9.25 -1.09
N ALA A 35 1.30 10.18 -0.22
CA ALA A 35 0.44 10.76 0.80
C ALA A 35 -0.82 11.47 0.27
N LEU A 36 -0.77 11.95 -0.97
CA LEU A 36 -1.88 12.69 -1.61
C LEU A 36 -2.99 11.79 -2.12
N TRP A 37 -2.69 10.51 -2.42
CA TRP A 37 -3.63 9.65 -3.14
C TRP A 37 -3.81 8.27 -2.53
N TRP A 38 -2.91 7.81 -1.66
CA TRP A 38 -3.04 6.51 -1.02
C TRP A 38 -4.27 6.45 -0.11
N GLY A 39 -5.11 5.43 -0.31
CA GLY A 39 -6.36 5.25 0.42
C GLY A 39 -7.60 5.79 -0.31
N PRO A 40 -8.77 5.76 0.34
CA PRO A 40 -10.03 6.17 -0.29
C PRO A 40 -10.08 7.68 -0.57
N LYS A 41 -10.92 8.08 -1.53
CA LYS A 41 -11.13 9.51 -1.86
C LYS A 41 -11.49 10.32 -0.60
N GLY A 42 -10.78 11.42 -0.41
CA GLY A 42 -10.98 12.36 0.71
C GLY A 42 -10.12 12.05 1.94
N PHE A 43 -9.44 10.90 1.98
CA PHE A 43 -8.47 10.61 3.02
C PHE A 43 -7.13 11.30 2.74
N THR A 44 -6.39 11.60 3.80
CA THR A 44 -5.00 12.05 3.74
C THR A 44 -4.13 11.14 4.60
N ASN A 45 -2.81 11.24 4.45
CA ASN A 45 -1.88 10.38 5.18
C ASN A 45 -0.75 11.19 5.82
N THR A 46 -0.35 10.80 7.02
CA THR A 46 0.90 11.22 7.66
C THR A 46 1.85 10.02 7.70
N PHE A 47 3.06 10.17 7.15
CA PHE A 47 4.05 9.09 7.10
C PHE A 47 5.03 9.26 8.25
N GLU A 48 5.16 8.24 9.08
CA GLU A 48 6.13 8.20 10.18
C GLU A 48 7.45 7.58 9.72
N GLN A 49 7.37 6.54 8.88
CA GLN A 49 8.51 5.88 8.27
C GLN A 49 8.16 5.38 6.87
N PHE A 50 9.07 5.57 5.93
CA PHE A 50 8.90 5.10 4.56
C PHE A 50 10.24 4.71 3.95
N GLU A 51 10.50 3.41 3.88
CA GLU A 51 11.71 2.85 3.30
C GLU A 51 11.36 2.01 2.07
N PHE A 52 11.34 2.63 0.89
CA PHE A 52 10.97 1.96 -0.36
C PHE A 52 12.10 1.07 -0.89
N LYS A 53 12.33 -0.05 -0.19
CA LYS A 53 13.31 -1.11 -0.50
C LYS A 53 12.80 -2.45 0.05
N PRO A 54 13.26 -3.60 -0.45
CA PRO A 54 12.92 -4.89 0.16
C PRO A 54 13.24 -4.92 1.67
N SER A 55 12.34 -5.49 2.46
CA SER A 55 12.33 -5.47 3.94
C SER A 55 12.24 -4.09 4.57
N GLY A 56 11.98 -3.03 3.80
CA GLY A 56 11.79 -1.68 4.32
C GLY A 56 10.41 -1.50 4.96
N LEU A 57 10.35 -0.65 5.98
CA LEU A 57 9.11 -0.35 6.70
C LEU A 57 8.31 0.77 6.04
N TRP A 58 7.00 0.62 6.08
CA TRP A 58 6.04 1.66 5.76
C TRP A 58 5.05 1.81 6.92
N VAL A 59 5.23 2.88 7.68
CA VAL A 59 4.42 3.22 8.86
C VAL A 59 3.75 4.55 8.61
N PHE A 60 2.41 4.58 8.66
CA PHE A 60 1.64 5.78 8.36
C PHE A 60 0.31 5.81 9.11
N VAL A 61 -0.19 7.01 9.37
CA VAL A 61 -1.54 7.23 9.89
C VAL A 61 -2.40 7.76 8.74
N MET A 62 -3.49 7.07 8.47
CA MET A 62 -4.48 7.47 7.48
C MET A 62 -5.61 8.24 8.19
N HIS A 63 -5.92 9.45 7.71
CA HIS A 63 -6.90 10.36 8.30
C HIS A 63 -8.15 10.44 7.43
N ALA A 64 -9.31 10.16 8.02
CA ALA A 64 -10.60 10.25 7.35
C ALA A 64 -11.16 11.68 7.36
N PRO A 65 -12.01 12.06 6.38
CA PRO A 65 -12.71 13.35 6.38
C PRO A 65 -13.54 13.63 7.63
N ASN A 66 -13.98 12.59 8.34
CA ASN A 66 -14.77 12.70 9.56
C ASN A 66 -13.93 12.89 10.84
N GLY A 67 -12.60 13.03 10.71
CA GLY A 67 -11.67 13.22 11.83
C GLY A 67 -11.12 11.92 12.45
N ALA A 68 -11.60 10.74 12.04
CA ALA A 68 -11.03 9.47 12.52
C ALA A 68 -9.62 9.24 11.95
N SER A 69 -8.76 8.60 12.74
CA SER A 69 -7.39 8.25 12.34
C SER A 69 -7.15 6.76 12.48
N TYR A 70 -6.44 6.18 11.50
CA TYR A 70 -6.17 4.75 11.42
C TYR A 70 -4.65 4.55 11.28
N PRO A 71 -3.95 4.08 12.31
CA PRO A 71 -2.55 3.71 12.19
C PRO A 71 -2.41 2.45 11.34
N ASN A 72 -1.42 2.44 10.45
CA ASN A 72 -1.12 1.32 9.56
C ASN A 72 0.38 1.04 9.57
N GLU A 73 0.72 -0.24 9.48
CA GLU A 73 2.08 -0.72 9.37
C GLU A 73 2.17 -1.77 8.28
N SER A 74 3.18 -1.65 7.41
CA SER A 74 3.46 -2.57 6.33
C SER A 74 4.96 -2.78 6.14
N VAL A 75 5.30 -3.91 5.52
CA VAL A 75 6.66 -4.24 5.09
C VAL A 75 6.66 -4.46 3.59
N PHE A 76 7.58 -3.81 2.87
CA PHE A 76 7.81 -4.11 1.47
C PHE A 76 8.53 -5.45 1.34
N GLU A 77 7.86 -6.47 0.81
CA GLU A 77 8.45 -7.80 0.62
C GLU A 77 9.31 -7.85 -0.64
N GLU A 78 8.83 -7.24 -1.73
CA GLU A 78 9.45 -7.30 -3.04
C GLU A 78 9.21 -6.00 -3.80
N ILE A 79 10.26 -5.50 -4.46
CA ILE A 79 10.19 -4.32 -5.32
C ILE A 79 11.02 -4.63 -6.58
N ILE A 80 10.34 -4.71 -7.72
CA ILE A 80 10.95 -4.81 -9.04
C ILE A 80 10.67 -3.49 -9.77
N PRO A 81 11.70 -2.68 -10.07
CA PRO A 81 11.53 -1.37 -10.69
C PRO A 81 10.62 -1.41 -11.91
N ASN A 82 9.60 -0.54 -11.94
CA ASN A 82 8.64 -0.38 -13.04
C ASN A 82 7.79 -1.62 -13.37
N GLU A 83 7.83 -2.68 -12.56
CA GLU A 83 7.13 -3.94 -12.85
C GLU A 83 6.25 -4.41 -11.69
N LYS A 84 6.77 -4.37 -10.46
CA LYS A 84 6.10 -5.03 -9.32
C LYS A 84 6.42 -4.41 -7.97
N ILE A 85 5.39 -4.32 -7.12
CA ILE A 85 5.50 -3.97 -5.71
C ILE A 85 4.67 -4.97 -4.90
N VAL A 86 5.26 -5.56 -3.86
CA VAL A 86 4.57 -6.42 -2.90
C VAL A 86 4.73 -5.83 -1.51
N LEU A 87 3.59 -5.57 -0.85
CA LEU A 87 3.55 -5.11 0.54
C LEU A 87 2.71 -6.06 1.38
N ARG A 88 3.22 -6.36 2.58
CA ARG A 88 2.50 -7.11 3.60
C ARG A 88 2.04 -6.14 4.68
N HIS A 89 0.74 -6.03 4.87
CA HIS A 89 0.14 -5.27 5.96
C HIS A 89 0.23 -6.09 7.25
N VAL A 90 1.03 -5.62 8.21
CA VAL A 90 1.42 -6.39 9.41
C VAL A 90 0.56 -6.08 10.64
N CYS A 91 -0.35 -5.12 10.53
CA CYS A 91 -1.40 -4.90 11.51
C CYS A 91 -2.78 -5.32 10.96
N ALA A 92 -3.80 -5.37 11.82
CA ALA A 92 -5.14 -5.73 11.37
C ALA A 92 -5.73 -4.62 10.45
N PRO A 93 -6.39 -4.98 9.33
CA PRO A 93 -6.56 -6.34 8.79
C PRO A 93 -5.28 -6.85 8.12
N HIS A 94 -4.90 -8.11 8.35
CA HIS A 94 -3.70 -8.69 7.73
C HIS A 94 -3.98 -9.06 6.27
N PHE A 95 -3.13 -8.58 5.35
CA PHE A 95 -3.18 -8.96 3.93
C PHE A 95 -1.82 -8.75 3.26
N VAL A 96 -1.66 -9.38 2.10
CA VAL A 96 -0.57 -9.09 1.15
C VAL A 96 -1.19 -8.44 -0.08
N LEU A 97 -0.67 -7.28 -0.46
CA LEU A 97 -1.06 -6.56 -1.67
C LEU A 97 0.08 -6.64 -2.68
N THR A 98 -0.23 -7.24 -3.82
CA THR A 98 0.64 -7.30 -4.99
C THR A 98 0.13 -6.34 -6.05
N ILE A 99 1.01 -5.46 -6.51
CA ILE A 99 0.77 -4.50 -7.59
C ILE A 99 1.70 -4.86 -8.74
N THR A 100 1.14 -5.08 -9.92
CA THR A 100 1.90 -5.35 -11.15
C THR A 100 1.60 -4.27 -12.17
N LEU A 101 2.63 -3.78 -12.85
CA LEU A 101 2.54 -2.78 -13.90
C LEU A 101 2.82 -3.48 -15.24
N THR A 102 1.90 -3.35 -16.19
CA THR A 102 1.89 -4.06 -17.48
C THR A 102 1.48 -3.14 -18.60
#